data_AF-T2JJY7-F1
#
_entry.id   AF-T2JJY7-F1
#
_cell.length_a   1.000
_cell.length_b   1.000
_cell.length_c   1.000
_cell.angle_alpha   90.00
_cell.angle_beta   90.00
_cell.angle_gamma   90.00
#
_symmetry.space_group_name_H-M   'P 1'
#
loop_
_entity.id
_entity.type
_entity.pdbx_description
1 polymer ?
#
loop_
_entity_poly.entity_id
_entity_poly.type
_entity_poly.pdbx_seq_one_letter_code
_entity_poly.pdbx_strand_id
1 'polypeptide(L)'
;MTQYSLKLPPKLQQEAEKYATDQGITLDNLIIWAIAEKIGSLKQSLDNNNFPDIVYSRNQEGEMIPKLRGTNIQVKTLVVAVKNWQLTPQQVADEYGISEEKVNNVMAFYEQHRQEIDTAHREADLFEIATDKVLESIYNE
;
A
#
# COMPACT_ATOMS: atom_id res chain seq x y z
N MET A 1 28.65 14.99 19.05
CA MET A 1 27.85 13.85 18.56
C MET A 1 28.78 12.67 18.40
N THR A 2 28.43 11.51 18.96
CA THR A 2 29.27 10.31 18.94
C THR A 2 29.48 9.85 17.50
N GLN A 3 30.73 9.86 17.01
CA GLN A 3 31.09 9.29 15.71
C GLN A 3 30.93 7.77 15.79
N TYR A 4 29.82 7.25 15.28
CA TYR A 4 29.67 5.82 15.05
C TYR A 4 30.49 5.45 13.82
N SER A 5 31.56 4.66 14.02
CA SER A 5 32.33 4.11 12.91
C SER A 5 31.54 2.95 12.31
N LEU A 6 30.76 3.25 11.27
CA LEU A 6 29.94 2.27 10.54
C LEU A 6 30.86 1.49 9.60
N LYS A 7 31.08 0.21 9.87
CA LYS A 7 31.83 -0.68 8.96
C LYS A 7 30.85 -1.39 8.04
N LEU A 8 30.68 -0.87 6.83
CA LEU A 8 29.88 -1.52 5.80
C LEU A 8 30.65 -2.70 5.17
N PRO A 9 29.97 -3.79 4.81
CA PRO A 9 30.57 -4.82 3.97
C PRO A 9 31.08 -4.20 2.65
N PRO A 10 32.26 -4.61 2.13
CA PRO A 10 32.91 -3.95 1.00
C PRO A 10 32.04 -3.81 -0.24
N LYS A 11 31.26 -4.87 -0.55
CA LYS A 11 30.34 -4.87 -1.70
C LYS A 11 29.20 -3.86 -1.53
N LEU A 12 28.63 -3.78 -0.33
CA LEU A 12 27.54 -2.86 -0.03
C LEU A 12 28.03 -1.41 -0.04
N GLN A 13 29.24 -1.17 0.47
CA GLN A 13 29.85 0.16 0.42
C GLN A 13 30.05 0.64 -1.01
N GLN A 14 30.64 -0.19 -1.87
CA GLN A 14 30.88 0.16 -3.27
C GLN A 14 29.58 0.47 -4.02
N GLU A 15 28.54 -0.32 -3.76
CA GLU A 15 27.22 -0.11 -4.36
C GLU A 15 26.57 1.18 -3.85
N ALA A 16 26.61 1.44 -2.54
CA ALA A 16 26.10 2.66 -1.94
C ALA A 16 26.85 3.92 -2.44
N GLU A 17 28.18 3.86 -2.59
CA GLU A 17 28.98 4.96 -3.13
C GLU A 17 28.58 5.30 -4.58
N LYS A 18 28.31 4.27 -5.39
CA LYS A 18 27.81 4.46 -6.76
C LYS A 18 26.47 5.18 -6.74
N TYR A 19 25.49 4.69 -5.97
CA TYR A 19 24.17 5.34 -5.88
C TYR A 19 24.25 6.77 -5.31
N ALA A 20 25.15 7.02 -4.35
CA ALA A 20 25.37 8.36 -3.82
C ALA A 20 25.93 9.30 -4.89
N THR A 21 26.91 8.83 -5.66
CA THR A 21 27.54 9.58 -6.76
C THR A 21 26.53 9.88 -7.87
N ASP A 22 25.74 8.89 -8.28
CA ASP A 22 24.71 9.03 -9.31
C ASP A 22 23.64 10.07 -8.89
N GLN A 23 23.43 10.26 -7.58
CA GLN A 23 22.51 11.24 -7.00
C GLN A 23 23.17 12.57 -6.60
N GLY A 24 24.49 12.72 -6.79
CA GLY A 24 25.22 13.94 -6.42
C GLY A 24 25.31 14.20 -4.91
N ILE A 25 25.22 13.16 -4.08
CA ILE A 25 25.29 13.25 -2.60
C ILE A 25 26.49 12.45 -2.05
N THR A 26 26.84 12.70 -0.79
CA THR A 26 27.88 11.91 -0.10
C THR A 26 27.33 10.57 0.39
N LEU A 27 28.22 9.58 0.54
CA LEU A 27 27.89 8.29 1.13
C LEU A 27 27.26 8.45 2.53
N ASP A 28 27.78 9.36 3.35
CA ASP A 28 27.25 9.63 4.69
C ASP A 28 25.80 10.12 4.65
N ASN A 29 25.47 11.01 3.72
CA ASN A 29 24.09 11.50 3.55
C ASN A 29 23.16 10.39 3.05
N LEU A 30 23.63 9.55 2.13
CA LEU A 30 22.87 8.39 1.66
C LEU A 30 22.58 7.42 2.82
N ILE A 31 23.56 7.16 3.69
CA ILE A 31 23.37 6.28 4.87
C ILE A 31 22.33 6.88 5.83
N ILE A 32 22.40 8.18 6.11
CA ILE A 32 21.43 8.85 6.98
C ILE A 32 20.01 8.73 6.41
N TRP A 33 19.84 8.93 5.10
CA TRP A 33 18.55 8.78 4.44
C TRP A 33 18.04 7.34 4.45
N ALA A 34 18.90 6.36 4.15
CA ALA A 34 18.52 4.95 4.20
C ALA A 34 18.08 4.53 5.61
N ILE A 35 18.73 5.04 6.66
CA ILE A 35 18.32 4.82 8.05
C ILE A 35 16.96 5.49 8.33
N ALA A 36 16.77 6.75 7.89
CA ALA A 36 15.52 7.47 8.07
C ALA A 36 14.35 6.77 7.37
N GLU A 37 14.55 6.31 6.14
CA GLU A 37 13.58 5.54 5.37
C GLU A 37 13.28 4.20 6.03
N LYS A 38 14.32 3.47 6.50
CA LYS A 38 14.11 2.20 7.21
C LYS A 38 13.31 2.41 8.49
N ILE A 39 13.63 3.44 9.29
CA ILE A 39 12.87 3.78 10.49
C ILE A 39 11.44 4.17 10.14
N GLY A 40 11.22 4.94 9.07
CA GLY A 40 9.89 5.28 8.57
C GLY A 40 9.06 4.05 8.22
N SER A 41 9.63 3.12 7.44
CA SER A 41 8.97 1.85 7.07
C SER A 41 8.65 0.97 8.28
N LEU A 42 9.54 0.93 9.27
CA LEU A 42 9.33 0.17 10.51
C LEU A 42 8.25 0.82 11.38
N LYS A 43 8.23 2.15 11.48
CA LYS A 43 7.16 2.89 12.16
C LYS A 43 5.82 2.67 11.49
N GLN A 44 5.74 2.79 10.16
CA GLN A 44 4.50 2.48 9.42
C GLN A 44 4.03 1.03 9.66
N SER A 45 4.95 0.07 9.71
CA SER A 45 4.61 -1.32 10.06
C SER A 45 4.14 -1.49 11.51
N LEU A 46 4.57 -0.62 12.43
CA LEU A 46 4.16 -0.63 13.84
C LEU A 46 2.87 0.17 14.08
N ASP A 47 2.62 1.23 13.30
CA ASP A 47 1.37 1.98 13.32
C ASP A 47 0.21 1.13 12.78
N ASN A 48 0.51 0.11 11.96
CA ASN A 48 -0.43 -0.94 11.53
C ASN A 48 -0.84 -1.96 12.64
N ASN A 49 -0.54 -1.70 13.92
CA ASN A 49 -0.81 -2.63 15.03
C ASN A 49 -2.28 -2.69 15.49
N ASN A 50 -3.16 -1.79 15.01
CA ASN A 50 -4.60 -1.87 15.31
C ASN A 50 -5.33 -2.93 14.48
N PHE A 51 -4.77 -3.33 13.34
CA PHE A 51 -5.43 -4.20 12.36
C PHE A 51 -4.50 -5.34 11.95
N PRO A 52 -4.24 -6.32 12.85
CA PRO A 52 -3.27 -7.39 12.60
C PRO A 52 -3.63 -8.25 11.39
N ASP A 53 -4.91 -8.35 11.05
CA ASP A 53 -5.41 -9.09 9.90
C ASP A 53 -5.25 -8.35 8.56
N ILE A 54 -4.75 -7.12 8.53
CA ILE A 54 -4.62 -6.33 7.30
C ILE A 54 -3.14 -6.17 6.95
N VAL A 55 -2.84 -6.44 5.68
CA VAL A 55 -1.49 -6.32 5.12
C VAL A 55 -1.57 -5.53 3.82
N TYR A 56 -0.61 -4.64 3.60
CA TYR A 56 -0.50 -3.95 2.32
C TYR A 56 0.32 -4.78 1.34
N SER A 57 -0.15 -4.89 0.10
CA SER A 57 0.56 -5.56 -1.00
C SER A 57 0.61 -4.65 -2.22
N ARG A 58 1.71 -4.72 -2.98
CA ARG A 58 1.86 -3.95 -4.20
C ARG A 58 1.05 -4.59 -5.35
N ASN A 59 0.26 -3.81 -6.07
CA ASN A 59 -0.43 -4.26 -7.30
C ASN A 59 0.51 -4.17 -8.54
N GLN A 60 -0.01 -4.51 -9.72
CA GLN A 60 0.75 -4.47 -10.97
C GLN A 60 1.15 -3.05 -11.39
N GLU A 61 0.43 -2.03 -10.90
CA GLU A 61 0.66 -0.61 -11.17
C GLU A 61 1.61 0.03 -10.14
N GLY A 62 2.05 -0.74 -9.14
CA GLY A 62 2.98 -0.29 -8.13
C GLY A 62 2.33 0.34 -6.90
N GLU A 63 1.00 0.38 -6.82
CA GLU A 63 0.24 0.93 -5.70
C GLU A 63 0.14 -0.04 -4.52
N MET A 64 0.11 0.50 -3.30
CA MET A 64 -0.04 -0.29 -2.08
C MET A 64 -1.51 -0.49 -1.76
N ILE A 65 -2.02 -1.72 -1.95
CA ILE A 65 -3.42 -2.07 -1.72
C ILE A 65 -3.55 -2.88 -0.42
N PRO A 66 -4.46 -2.51 0.50
CA PRO A 66 -4.76 -3.29 1.69
C PRO A 66 -5.50 -4.59 1.36
N LYS A 67 -5.00 -5.71 1.87
CA LYS A 67 -5.52 -7.07 1.73
C LYS A 67 -5.66 -7.74 3.08
N LEU A 68 -6.54 -8.74 3.15
CA LEU A 68 -6.67 -9.58 4.32
C LEU A 68 -5.48 -10.57 4.39
N ARG A 69 -4.85 -10.65 5.56
CA ARG A 69 -3.69 -11.49 5.82
C ARG A 69 -4.01 -12.97 5.56
N GLY A 70 -3.14 -13.62 4.80
CA GLY A 70 -3.28 -15.03 4.45
C GLY A 70 -4.28 -15.29 3.33
N THR A 71 -4.86 -14.25 2.72
CA THR A 71 -5.71 -14.36 1.53
C THR A 71 -5.26 -13.35 0.46
N ASN A 72 -5.82 -13.47 -0.74
CA ASN A 72 -5.68 -12.47 -1.80
C ASN A 72 -6.88 -11.51 -1.85
N ILE A 73 -7.76 -11.54 -0.84
CA ILE A 73 -8.98 -10.73 -0.79
C ILE A 73 -8.58 -9.30 -0.44
N GLN A 74 -8.98 -8.35 -1.30
CA GLN A 74 -8.77 -6.94 -1.05
C GLN A 74 -9.80 -6.43 -0.04
N VAL A 75 -9.38 -5.51 0.84
CA VAL A 75 -10.30 -4.83 1.77
C VAL A 75 -11.47 -4.20 1.00
N LYS A 76 -11.19 -3.57 -0.15
CA LYS A 76 -12.20 -2.96 -1.03
C LYS A 76 -13.32 -3.94 -1.40
N THR A 77 -12.99 -5.19 -1.72
CA THR A 77 -13.98 -6.20 -2.11
C THR A 77 -15.01 -6.44 -1.00
N LEU A 78 -14.53 -6.59 0.24
CA LEU A 78 -15.38 -6.83 1.41
C LEU A 78 -16.23 -5.59 1.74
N VAL A 79 -15.65 -4.39 1.61
CA VAL A 79 -16.37 -3.13 1.81
C VAL A 79 -17.52 -2.97 0.81
N VAL A 80 -17.28 -3.26 -0.48
CA VAL A 80 -18.31 -3.20 -1.53
C VAL A 80 -19.44 -4.19 -1.23
N ALA A 81 -19.11 -5.41 -0.81
CA ALA A 81 -20.12 -6.41 -0.45
C ALA A 81 -21.03 -5.93 0.70
N VAL A 82 -20.46 -5.30 1.73
CA VAL A 82 -21.24 -4.78 2.86
C VAL A 82 -21.99 -3.49 2.53
N LYS A 83 -21.36 -2.52 1.87
CA LYS A 83 -21.93 -1.18 1.65
C LYS A 83 -22.82 -1.10 0.41
N ASN A 84 -22.43 -1.73 -0.70
CA ASN A 84 -23.14 -1.62 -1.97
C ASN A 84 -24.14 -2.75 -2.16
N TRP A 85 -23.75 -3.98 -1.80
CA TRP A 85 -24.65 -5.14 -1.90
C TRP A 85 -25.47 -5.38 -0.63
N GLN A 86 -25.22 -4.58 0.43
CA GLN A 86 -25.97 -4.60 1.69
C GLN A 86 -25.97 -5.98 2.38
N LEU A 87 -24.92 -6.78 2.12
CA LEU A 87 -24.75 -8.07 2.78
C LEU A 87 -24.38 -7.86 4.25
N THR A 88 -24.87 -8.72 5.12
CA THR A 88 -24.45 -8.73 6.52
C THR A 88 -23.00 -9.23 6.63
N PRO A 89 -22.26 -8.84 7.69
CA PRO A 89 -20.91 -9.36 7.91
C PRO A 89 -20.83 -10.90 7.90
N GLN A 90 -21.85 -11.57 8.43
CA GLN A 90 -21.96 -13.03 8.40
C GLN A 90 -22.12 -13.58 6.98
N GLN A 91 -22.95 -12.97 6.13
CA GLN A 91 -23.12 -13.41 4.74
C GLN A 91 -21.83 -13.26 3.93
N VAL A 92 -21.11 -12.17 4.14
CA VAL A 92 -19.79 -11.95 3.52
C VAL A 92 -18.78 -12.98 4.05
N ALA A 93 -18.81 -13.28 5.35
CA ALA A 93 -17.95 -14.30 5.94
C ALA A 93 -18.16 -15.67 5.28
N ASP A 94 -19.42 -16.06 5.10
CA ASP A 94 -19.79 -17.32 4.46
C ASP A 94 -19.40 -17.36 2.97
N GLU A 95 -19.61 -16.26 2.24
CA GLU A 95 -19.31 -16.17 0.80
C GLU A 95 -17.80 -16.26 0.51
N TYR A 96 -16.97 -15.64 1.35
CA TYR A 96 -15.53 -15.56 1.16
C TYR A 96 -14.74 -16.60 1.99
N GLY A 97 -15.43 -17.45 2.75
CA GLY A 97 -14.79 -18.49 3.58
C GLY A 97 -13.89 -17.93 4.69
N ILE A 98 -14.28 -16.79 5.27
CA ILE A 98 -13.55 -16.12 6.37
C ILE A 98 -14.45 -16.02 7.61
N SER A 99 -13.91 -15.59 8.75
CA SER A 99 -14.72 -15.38 9.95
C SER A 99 -15.44 -14.04 9.91
N GLU A 100 -16.61 -13.97 10.54
CA GLU A 100 -17.36 -12.71 10.73
C GLU A 100 -16.50 -11.66 11.46
N GLU A 101 -15.68 -12.09 12.43
CA GLU A 101 -14.73 -11.23 13.13
C GLU A 101 -13.76 -10.52 12.17
N LYS A 102 -13.25 -11.24 11.15
CA LYS A 102 -12.38 -10.64 10.14
C LYS A 102 -13.11 -9.64 9.27
N VAL A 103 -14.37 -9.91 8.91
CA VAL A 103 -15.19 -8.94 8.16
C VAL A 103 -15.42 -7.67 8.99
N ASN A 104 -15.75 -7.81 10.27
CA ASN A 104 -15.92 -6.68 11.19
C ASN A 104 -14.62 -5.88 11.38
N ASN A 105 -13.48 -6.57 11.49
CA ASN A 105 -12.16 -5.94 11.58
C ASN A 105 -11.84 -5.11 10.32
N VAL A 106 -12.15 -5.66 9.15
CA VAL A 106 -12.01 -4.96 7.86
C VAL A 106 -12.93 -3.73 7.78
N MET A 107 -14.17 -3.83 8.26
CA MET A 107 -15.07 -2.67 8.29
C MET A 107 -14.60 -1.59 9.25
N ALA A 108 -14.04 -1.96 10.42
CA ALA A 108 -13.45 -1.02 11.36
C ALA A 108 -12.23 -0.30 10.76
N PHE A 109 -11.38 -1.02 10.02
CA PHE A 109 -10.28 -0.42 9.26
C PHE A 109 -10.79 0.53 8.18
N TYR A 110 -11.78 0.11 7.40
CA TYR A 110 -12.35 0.96 6.35
C TYR A 110 -12.90 2.28 6.91
N GLU A 111 -13.56 2.28 8.05
CA GLU A 111 -14.06 3.51 8.66
C GLU A 111 -12.93 4.46 9.10
N GLN A 112 -11.77 3.95 9.52
CA GLN A 112 -10.61 4.76 9.89
C GLN A 112 -9.80 5.25 8.68
N HIS A 113 -9.85 4.51 7.56
CA HIS A 113 -9.05 4.76 6.36
C HIS A 113 -9.90 5.13 5.13
N ARG A 114 -11.16 5.54 5.33
CA ARG A 114 -12.15 5.73 4.28
C ARG A 114 -11.66 6.64 3.15
N GLN A 115 -11.05 7.77 3.49
CA GLN A 115 -10.56 8.74 2.50
C GLN A 115 -9.47 8.17 1.59
N GLU A 116 -8.57 7.34 2.13
CA GLU A 116 -7.50 6.69 1.36
C GLU A 116 -8.09 5.65 0.40
N ILE A 117 -8.98 4.80 0.90
CA ILE A 117 -9.58 3.68 0.16
C ILE A 117 -10.53 4.17 -0.95
N ASP A 118 -11.29 5.24 -0.67
CA ASP A 118 -12.21 5.84 -1.64
C ASP A 118 -11.47 6.70 -2.69
N THR A 119 -10.30 7.27 -2.35
CA THR A 119 -9.52 8.08 -3.31
C THR A 119 -8.78 7.20 -4.32
N ALA A 120 -8.26 6.03 -3.90
CA ALA A 120 -7.76 5.01 -4.82
C ALA A 120 -8.82 4.52 -5.83
N HIS A 121 -10.10 4.74 -5.54
CA HIS A 121 -11.20 4.49 -6.48
C HIS A 121 -11.24 5.51 -7.63
N ARG A 122 -10.89 6.77 -7.34
CA ARG A 122 -11.05 7.88 -8.28
C ARG A 122 -9.98 7.86 -9.37
N GLU A 123 -8.76 7.45 -9.05
CA GLU A 123 -7.68 7.37 -10.04
C GLU A 123 -7.89 6.21 -11.02
N ALA A 124 -8.44 5.07 -10.57
CA ALA A 124 -8.78 3.93 -11.42
C ALA A 124 -9.97 4.21 -12.37
N ASP A 125 -11.06 4.81 -11.86
CA ASP A 125 -12.24 5.14 -12.69
C ASP A 125 -11.96 6.30 -13.67
N LEU A 126 -11.11 7.26 -13.29
CA LEU A 126 -10.72 8.37 -14.17
C LEU A 126 -9.82 7.91 -15.32
N PHE A 127 -9.01 6.86 -15.13
CA PHE A 127 -8.18 6.31 -16.20
C PHE A 127 -9.06 5.66 -17.27
N GLU A 128 -10.09 4.88 -16.88
CA GLU A 128 -11.03 4.22 -17.80
C GLU A 128 -11.83 5.26 -18.62
N ILE A 129 -12.38 6.29 -17.98
CA ILE A 129 -13.13 7.38 -18.64
C ILE A 129 -12.23 8.23 -19.57
N ALA A 130 -10.96 8.44 -19.22
CA ALA A 130 -10.02 9.18 -20.05
C ALA A 130 -9.65 8.43 -21.33
N THR A 131 -9.46 7.10 -21.26
CA THR A 131 -9.26 6.27 -22.47
C THR A 131 -10.46 6.27 -23.39
N ASP A 132 -11.68 6.20 -22.84
CA ASP A 132 -12.90 6.10 -23.65
C ASP A 132 -13.19 7.42 -24.40
N LYS A 133 -13.00 8.57 -23.74
CA LYS A 133 -13.13 9.88 -24.40
C LYS A 133 -12.07 10.15 -25.46
N VAL A 134 -10.84 9.67 -25.27
CA VAL A 134 -9.76 9.80 -26.26
C VAL A 134 -10.09 8.93 -27.48
N LEU A 135 -10.62 7.72 -27.28
CA LEU A 135 -11.07 6.85 -28.37
C LEU A 135 -12.26 7.45 -29.13
N GLU A 136 -13.25 8.02 -28.44
CA GLU A 136 -14.38 8.70 -29.11
C GLU A 136 -13.94 9.91 -29.95
N SER A 137 -12.93 10.69 -29.51
CA SER A 137 -12.41 11.81 -30.30
C SER A 137 -11.63 11.41 -31.55
N ILE A 138 -11.08 10.19 -31.59
CA ILE A 138 -10.30 9.68 -32.73
C ILE A 138 -11.22 9.09 -33.82
N TYR A 139 -12.42 8.63 -33.44
CA TYR A 139 -13.34 7.94 -34.36
C TYR A 139 -14.52 8.79 -34.87
N ASN A 140 -14.73 9.99 -34.35
CA ASN A 140 -15.86 10.87 -34.72
C ASN A 140 -15.45 12.18 -35.44
N GLU A 141 -14.33 12.19 -36.20
CA GLU A 141 -14.11 13.22 -37.23
C GLU A 141 -14.95 12.98 -38.50
#